data_AF-A0A7S3U7Y3-F1
#
_entry.id   AF-A0A7S3U7Y3-F1
#
_cell.length_a   1.000
_cell.length_b   1.000
_cell.length_c   1.000
_cell.angle_alpha   90.00
_cell.angle_beta   90.00
_cell.angle_gamma   90.00
#
_symmetry.space_group_name_H-M   'P 1'
#
loop_
_entity.id
_entity.type
_entity.pdbx_description
1 polymer ?
#
loop_
_entity_poly.entity_id
_entity_poly.type
_entity_poly.pdbx_seq_one_letter_code
_entity_poly.pdbx_strand_id
1 'polypeptide(L)'
;GVWRAMAAEKVMEVIKYLPVCPESWGLHNWQAPTMAYLKPGMWVQRLAGLQTCWASETWLMKGADASAVVEALKKCNTLKEQCTKATHPALRAADFQTREARSDFFSCFFFTPRKKWLDVCEIKLRQEADGIYADAFSCSTGIVPTAVIGCTPLSALFSPIPFDDWGQNQSHLRTLRQLIADEGIGIEKVATKEKSS
;
A
#
# COMPACT_ATOMS: atom_id res chain seq x y z
N GLY A 1 -12.85 7.55 22.52
CA GLY A 1 -14.19 7.35 23.13
C GLY A 1 -14.64 5.92 22.88
N VAL A 2 -14.89 5.16 23.93
CA VAL A 2 -15.17 3.70 23.91
C VAL A 2 -16.23 3.30 22.87
N TRP A 3 -17.27 4.11 22.71
CA TRP A 3 -18.33 3.91 21.70
C TRP A 3 -17.83 3.88 20.25
N ARG A 4 -16.83 4.68 19.89
CA ARG A 4 -16.25 4.68 18.54
C ARG A 4 -15.43 3.42 18.29
N ALA A 5 -14.73 2.91 19.31
CA ALA A 5 -13.96 1.67 19.21
C ALA A 5 -14.90 0.45 19.05
N MET A 6 -15.97 0.38 19.83
CA MET A 6 -16.97 -0.69 19.70
C MET A 6 -17.72 -0.65 18.36
N ALA A 7 -18.01 0.55 17.84
CA ALA A 7 -18.62 0.69 16.52
C ALA A 7 -17.66 0.26 15.40
N ALA A 8 -16.38 0.62 15.50
CA ALA A 8 -15.37 0.19 14.54
C ALA A 8 -15.19 -1.34 14.55
N GLU A 9 -15.13 -1.96 15.72
CA GLU A 9 -15.03 -3.42 15.86
C GLU A 9 -16.23 -4.13 15.23
N LYS A 10 -17.46 -3.68 15.52
CA LYS A 10 -18.68 -4.27 14.94
C LYS A 10 -18.74 -4.10 13.42
N VAL A 11 -18.29 -2.97 12.88
CA VAL A 11 -18.28 -2.79 11.42
C VAL A 11 -17.19 -3.64 10.78
N MET A 12 -16.02 -3.76 11.40
CA MET A 12 -14.99 -4.69 10.92
C MET A 12 -15.48 -6.13 10.94
N GLU A 13 -16.25 -6.54 11.95
CA GLU A 13 -16.95 -7.84 11.97
C GLU A 13 -17.88 -7.98 10.75
N VAL A 14 -18.76 -7.02 10.50
CA VAL A 14 -19.65 -7.06 9.32
C VAL A 14 -18.87 -7.14 8.01
N ILE A 15 -17.78 -6.38 7.87
CA ILE A 15 -16.95 -6.36 6.67
C ILE A 15 -16.28 -7.72 6.41
N LYS A 16 -15.91 -8.47 7.46
CA LYS A 16 -15.37 -9.83 7.32
C LYS A 16 -16.35 -10.76 6.59
N TYR A 17 -17.65 -10.56 6.79
CA TYR A 17 -18.71 -11.37 6.19
C TYR A 17 -19.20 -10.87 4.83
N LEU A 18 -18.69 -9.73 4.33
CA LEU A 18 -19.07 -9.28 2.99
C LEU A 18 -18.67 -10.35 1.95
N PRO A 19 -19.62 -10.74 1.07
CA PRO A 19 -19.32 -11.69 0.00
C PRO A 19 -18.31 -11.04 -0.94
N VAL A 20 -17.19 -11.73 -1.16
CA VAL A 20 -16.19 -11.34 -2.15
C VAL A 20 -16.41 -12.16 -3.40
N CYS A 21 -16.39 -11.51 -4.55
CA CYS A 21 -16.43 -12.21 -5.83
C CYS A 21 -15.18 -13.08 -5.99
N PRO A 22 -15.29 -14.25 -6.66
CA PRO A 22 -14.14 -15.07 -6.99
C PRO A 22 -13.06 -14.26 -7.72
N GLU A 23 -11.80 -14.54 -7.44
CA GLU A 23 -10.66 -13.87 -8.08
C GLU A 23 -10.71 -14.01 -9.61
N SER A 24 -11.18 -15.15 -10.10
CA SER A 24 -11.37 -15.45 -11.53
C SER A 24 -12.31 -14.49 -12.26
N TRP A 25 -13.16 -13.74 -11.54
CA TRP A 25 -14.03 -12.73 -12.14
C TRP A 25 -13.28 -11.43 -12.45
N GLY A 26 -12.07 -11.23 -11.91
CA GLY A 26 -11.27 -10.03 -12.17
C GLY A 26 -11.87 -8.73 -11.63
N LEU A 27 -12.95 -8.79 -10.85
CA LEU A 27 -13.68 -7.61 -10.35
C LEU A 27 -12.77 -6.64 -9.58
N HIS A 28 -11.85 -7.19 -8.77
CA HIS A 28 -10.87 -6.40 -8.03
C HIS A 28 -10.00 -5.53 -8.95
N ASN A 29 -9.56 -6.06 -10.09
CA ASN A 29 -8.74 -5.31 -11.06
C ASN A 29 -9.54 -4.20 -11.76
N TRP A 30 -10.85 -4.40 -11.96
CA TRP A 30 -11.73 -3.40 -12.56
C TRP A 30 -12.04 -2.24 -11.61
N GLN A 31 -12.31 -2.54 -10.34
CA GLN A 31 -12.65 -1.51 -9.35
C GLN A 31 -11.40 -0.81 -8.77
N ALA A 32 -10.23 -1.45 -8.82
CA ALA A 32 -9.00 -0.93 -8.21
C ALA A 32 -8.57 0.45 -8.70
N PRO A 33 -8.57 0.79 -10.01
CA PRO A 33 -8.19 2.14 -10.46
C PRO A 33 -9.03 3.25 -9.84
N THR A 34 -10.35 3.08 -9.79
CA THR A 34 -11.25 4.07 -9.16
C THR A 34 -11.00 4.15 -7.66
N MET A 35 -10.81 3.00 -7.02
CA MET A 35 -10.53 2.91 -5.59
C MET A 35 -9.20 3.61 -5.23
N ALA A 36 -8.16 3.37 -6.03
CA ALA A 36 -6.84 3.97 -5.93
C ALA A 36 -6.85 5.47 -6.22
N TYR A 37 -7.71 5.94 -7.12
CA TYR A 37 -7.86 7.37 -7.38
C TYR A 37 -8.53 8.10 -6.21
N LEU A 38 -9.64 7.56 -5.71
CA LEU A 38 -10.44 8.24 -4.69
C LEU A 38 -9.86 8.10 -3.27
N LYS A 39 -9.22 6.97 -2.95
CA LYS A 39 -8.65 6.65 -1.62
C LYS A 39 -9.58 7.00 -0.44
N PRO A 40 -10.87 6.62 -0.44
CA PRO A 40 -11.80 6.98 0.63
C PRO A 40 -11.37 6.52 2.02
N GLY A 41 -10.58 5.45 2.14
CA GLY A 41 -9.97 5.04 3.40
C GLY A 41 -9.08 6.12 4.03
N MET A 42 -8.59 7.07 3.24
CA MET A 42 -7.76 8.19 3.71
C MET A 42 -8.55 9.45 4.08
N TRP A 43 -9.83 9.59 3.69
CA TRP A 43 -10.55 10.85 3.79
C TRP A 43 -10.65 11.35 5.23
N VAL A 44 -11.23 10.54 6.12
CA VAL A 44 -11.42 10.93 7.53
C VAL A 44 -10.12 10.82 8.32
N GLN A 45 -9.25 9.87 7.97
CA GLN A 45 -7.94 9.70 8.63
C GLN A 45 -7.10 10.97 8.48
N ARG A 46 -7.08 11.58 7.29
CA ARG A 46 -6.38 12.87 7.05
C ARG A 46 -7.00 14.02 7.83
N LEU A 47 -8.33 14.12 7.85
CA LEU A 47 -9.04 15.16 8.60
C LEU A 47 -8.85 15.04 10.12
N ALA A 48 -8.75 13.80 10.62
CA ALA A 48 -8.56 13.50 12.03
C ALA A 48 -7.07 13.46 12.45
N GLY A 49 -6.13 13.69 11.52
CA GLY A 49 -4.69 13.61 11.80
C GLY A 49 -4.19 12.20 12.13
N LEU A 50 -4.95 11.16 11.78
CA LEU A 50 -4.64 9.78 12.09
C LEU A 50 -3.76 9.18 10.99
N GLN A 51 -2.70 8.47 11.40
CA GLN A 51 -1.73 7.84 10.50
C GLN A 51 -1.77 6.31 10.58
N THR A 52 -2.98 5.71 10.62
CA THR A 52 -3.14 4.26 10.83
C THR A 52 -3.23 3.43 9.55
N CYS A 53 -3.37 4.07 8.39
CA CYS A 53 -3.61 3.36 7.12
C CYS A 53 -2.65 3.79 6.00
N TRP A 54 -1.51 4.39 6.35
CA TRP A 54 -0.49 4.80 5.39
C TRP A 54 0.90 4.84 6.04
N ALA A 55 1.92 4.77 5.19
CA ALA A 55 3.32 4.90 5.56
C ALA A 55 4.06 5.75 4.51
N SER A 56 5.12 6.43 4.92
CA SER A 56 6.01 7.14 4.00
C SER A 56 7.46 7.10 4.48
N GLU A 57 8.36 6.88 3.53
CA GLU A 57 9.80 6.82 3.73
C GLU A 57 10.48 7.65 2.64
N THR A 58 11.66 8.20 2.96
CA THR A 58 12.56 8.76 1.95
C THR A 58 13.82 7.90 1.88
N TRP A 59 14.20 7.48 0.68
CA TRP A 59 15.39 6.68 0.42
C TRP A 59 16.41 7.45 -0.40
N LEU A 60 17.69 7.20 -0.17
CA LEU A 60 18.80 7.73 -0.95
C LEU A 60 19.55 6.57 -1.60
N MET A 61 19.71 6.65 -2.92
CA MET A 61 20.51 5.70 -3.70
C MET A 61 21.65 6.45 -4.37
N LYS A 62 22.84 6.37 -3.76
CA LYS A 62 24.05 7.07 -4.23
C LYS A 62 24.59 6.40 -5.49
N GLY A 63 24.88 7.20 -6.52
CA GLY A 63 25.44 6.72 -7.78
C GLY A 63 24.51 5.81 -8.62
N ALA A 64 23.25 5.67 -8.23
CA ALA A 64 22.25 4.93 -9.00
C ALA A 64 21.64 5.81 -10.09
N ASP A 65 21.23 5.20 -11.20
CA ASP A 65 20.43 5.86 -12.22
C ASP A 65 18.93 5.64 -11.95
N ALA A 66 18.11 6.66 -12.21
CA ALA A 66 16.67 6.57 -11.97
C ALA A 66 16.02 5.44 -12.77
N SER A 67 16.46 5.20 -14.01
CA SER A 67 15.93 4.11 -14.84
C SER A 67 16.26 2.75 -14.24
N ALA A 68 17.46 2.56 -13.69
CA ALA A 68 17.85 1.32 -13.03
C ALA A 68 16.97 1.03 -11.79
N VAL A 69 16.66 2.07 -11.00
CA VAL A 69 15.75 1.95 -9.85
C VAL A 69 14.35 1.53 -10.30
N VAL A 70 13.83 2.14 -11.36
CA VAL A 70 12.50 1.81 -11.91
C VAL A 70 12.46 0.40 -12.48
N GLU A 71 13.50 -0.05 -13.20
CA GLU A 71 13.60 -1.42 -13.72
C GLU A 71 13.67 -2.46 -12.60
N ALA A 72 14.37 -2.17 -11.50
CA ALA A 72 14.35 -3.00 -10.30
C ALA A 72 12.94 -3.10 -9.73
N LEU A 73 12.25 -1.96 -9.55
CA LEU A 73 10.90 -1.92 -9.00
C LEU A 73 9.86 -2.64 -9.86
N LYS A 74 9.99 -2.64 -11.19
CA LYS A 74 9.10 -3.38 -12.11
C LYS A 74 9.03 -4.87 -11.81
N LYS A 75 10.07 -5.44 -11.21
CA LYS A 75 10.15 -6.86 -10.81
C LYS A 75 9.28 -7.19 -9.60
N CYS A 76 8.61 -6.22 -8.96
CA CYS A 76 7.76 -6.46 -7.80
C CYS A 76 6.65 -7.49 -8.07
N ASN A 77 6.17 -7.59 -9.31
CA ASN A 77 5.18 -8.59 -9.74
C ASN A 77 5.67 -10.05 -9.64
N THR A 78 6.98 -10.26 -9.55
CA THR A 78 7.57 -11.59 -9.38
C THR A 78 7.63 -12.04 -7.92
N LEU A 79 7.52 -11.09 -6.97
CA LEU A 79 7.60 -11.37 -5.55
C LEU A 79 6.43 -12.26 -5.11
N LYS A 80 6.76 -13.32 -4.37
CA LYS A 80 5.78 -14.21 -3.74
C LYS A 80 5.59 -13.92 -2.26
N GLU A 81 6.58 -13.28 -1.64
CA GLU A 81 6.55 -12.93 -0.23
C GLU A 81 7.04 -11.50 0.01
N GLN A 82 6.50 -10.89 1.06
CA GLN A 82 6.87 -9.59 1.58
C GLN A 82 7.97 -9.74 2.64
N CYS A 83 8.82 -8.72 2.74
CA CYS A 83 9.74 -8.52 3.84
C CYS A 83 8.99 -8.01 5.09
N THR A 84 8.31 -8.92 5.78
CA THR A 84 7.55 -8.63 7.02
C THR A 84 8.08 -9.42 8.21
N LYS A 85 7.85 -8.91 9.43
CA LYS A 85 8.11 -9.64 10.68
C LYS A 85 6.98 -10.61 11.04
N ALA A 86 5.85 -10.55 10.32
CA ALA A 86 4.71 -11.42 10.57
C ALA A 86 5.03 -12.87 10.24
N THR A 87 4.65 -13.80 11.11
CA THR A 87 4.83 -15.24 10.91
C THR A 87 3.70 -15.87 10.10
N HIS A 88 2.51 -15.24 10.10
CA HIS A 88 1.32 -15.78 9.46
C HIS A 88 1.45 -15.75 7.92
N PRO A 89 1.28 -16.88 7.20
CA PRO A 89 1.50 -16.96 5.75
C PRO A 89 0.69 -15.94 4.93
N ALA A 90 -0.56 -15.66 5.33
CA ALA A 90 -1.40 -14.69 4.62
C ALA A 90 -0.90 -13.23 4.72
N LEU A 91 -0.11 -12.89 5.75
CA LEU A 91 0.51 -11.57 5.89
C LEU A 91 1.87 -11.49 5.20
N ARG A 92 2.47 -12.65 4.88
CA ARG A 92 3.72 -12.75 4.13
C ARG A 92 3.49 -12.76 2.64
N ALA A 93 2.40 -13.33 2.15
CA ALA A 93 2.16 -13.42 0.71
C ALA A 93 2.16 -12.03 0.05
N ALA A 94 2.80 -11.95 -1.13
CA ALA A 94 2.88 -10.74 -1.94
C ALA A 94 2.05 -10.89 -3.22
N ASP A 95 1.30 -9.86 -3.56
CA ASP A 95 0.52 -9.74 -4.80
C ASP A 95 0.62 -8.29 -5.30
N PHE A 96 1.84 -7.93 -5.71
CA PHE A 96 2.12 -6.63 -6.29
C PHE A 96 1.81 -6.63 -7.79
N GLN A 97 1.18 -5.55 -8.26
CA GLN A 97 0.88 -5.35 -9.68
C GLN A 97 1.33 -3.97 -10.10
N THR A 98 2.36 -3.92 -10.94
CA THR A 98 2.85 -2.66 -11.52
C THR A 98 1.74 -1.97 -12.30
N ARG A 99 1.54 -0.67 -12.05
CA ARG A 99 0.53 0.16 -12.71
C ARG A 99 1.14 1.19 -13.61
N GLU A 100 2.19 1.85 -13.13
CA GLU A 100 2.87 2.90 -13.85
C GLU A 100 4.37 2.83 -13.54
N ALA A 101 5.19 2.98 -14.57
CA ALA A 101 6.64 3.00 -14.43
C ALA A 101 7.21 3.96 -15.48
N ARG A 102 7.47 5.19 -15.04
CA ARG A 102 8.15 6.26 -15.76
C ARG A 102 9.52 6.50 -15.11
N SER A 103 10.37 7.29 -15.77
CA SER A 103 11.74 7.57 -15.29
C SER A 103 11.80 8.22 -13.90
N ASP A 104 10.77 8.98 -13.53
CA ASP A 104 10.68 9.76 -12.28
C ASP A 104 9.60 9.23 -11.32
N PHE A 105 8.86 8.21 -11.72
CA PHE A 105 7.70 7.75 -10.98
C PHE A 105 7.42 6.27 -11.18
N PHE A 106 7.20 5.57 -10.07
CA PHE A 106 6.73 4.20 -10.06
C PHE A 106 5.48 4.09 -9.20
N SER A 107 4.48 3.34 -9.66
CA SER A 107 3.35 2.94 -8.84
C SER A 107 2.97 1.48 -9.06
N CYS A 108 2.55 0.84 -7.97
CA CYS A 108 1.99 -0.50 -8.00
C CYS A 108 0.79 -0.60 -7.05
N PHE A 109 -0.08 -1.54 -7.37
CA PHE A 109 -1.10 -2.02 -6.46
C PHE A 109 -0.56 -3.18 -5.65
N PHE A 110 -1.01 -3.30 -4.42
CA PHE A 110 -0.88 -4.50 -3.63
C PHE A 110 -2.28 -4.99 -3.27
N PHE A 111 -2.53 -6.28 -3.50
CA PHE A 111 -3.79 -6.91 -3.09
C PHE A 111 -3.56 -7.87 -1.93
N THR A 112 -4.29 -7.71 -0.84
CA THR A 112 -4.23 -8.72 0.24
C THR A 112 -4.73 -10.06 -0.28
N PRO A 113 -4.11 -11.19 0.11
CA PRO A 113 -4.59 -12.50 -0.27
C PRO A 113 -6.06 -12.74 0.13
N ARG A 114 -6.78 -13.51 -0.69
CA ARG A 114 -8.18 -13.93 -0.50
C ARG A 114 -9.21 -12.82 -0.64
N LYS A 115 -9.13 -11.77 0.19
CA LYS A 115 -10.17 -10.71 0.23
C LYS A 115 -9.92 -9.60 -0.78
N LYS A 116 -8.68 -9.40 -1.23
CA LYS A 116 -8.30 -8.35 -2.20
C LYS A 116 -8.60 -6.93 -1.70
N TRP A 117 -8.25 -6.63 -0.45
CA TRP A 117 -8.02 -5.24 -0.04
C TRP A 117 -6.92 -4.65 -0.89
N LEU A 118 -7.10 -3.40 -1.29
CA LEU A 118 -6.19 -2.69 -2.16
C LEU A 118 -5.38 -1.68 -1.37
N ASP A 119 -4.07 -1.88 -1.37
CA ASP A 119 -3.09 -0.87 -1.00
C ASP A 119 -2.43 -0.33 -2.28
N VAL A 120 -2.01 0.93 -2.24
CA VAL A 120 -1.31 1.61 -3.33
C VAL A 120 0.06 2.00 -2.83
N CYS A 121 1.09 1.67 -3.61
CA CYS A 121 2.46 2.14 -3.39
C CYS A 121 2.86 3.09 -4.51
N GLU A 122 3.39 4.25 -4.15
CA GLU A 122 3.84 5.31 -5.06
C GLU A 122 5.26 5.70 -4.66
N ILE A 123 6.18 5.74 -5.63
CA ILE A 123 7.58 6.11 -5.42
C ILE A 123 7.92 7.20 -6.44
N LYS A 124 8.24 8.39 -5.94
CA LYS A 124 8.70 9.53 -6.76
C LYS A 124 10.20 9.65 -6.67
N LEU A 125 10.87 9.66 -7.80
CA LEU A 125 12.32 9.76 -7.89
C LEU A 125 12.73 11.21 -8.22
N ARG A 126 13.71 11.72 -7.49
CA ARG A 126 14.30 13.04 -7.69
C ARG A 126 15.81 12.89 -7.77
N GLN A 127 16.42 13.32 -8.87
CA GLN A 127 17.86 13.39 -9.00
C GLN A 127 18.37 14.62 -8.23
N GLU A 128 19.30 14.39 -7.31
CA GLU A 128 20.04 15.44 -6.61
C GLU A 128 21.55 15.18 -6.75
N ALA A 129 22.38 16.11 -6.24
CA ALA A 129 23.84 16.04 -6.39
C ALA A 129 24.45 14.76 -5.79
N ASP A 130 23.88 14.29 -4.69
CA ASP A 130 24.40 13.14 -3.94
C ASP A 130 23.83 11.79 -4.43
N GLY A 131 22.89 11.79 -5.38
CA GLY A 131 22.25 10.59 -5.92
C GLY A 131 20.75 10.75 -6.17
N ILE A 132 20.04 9.63 -6.23
CA ILE A 132 18.58 9.61 -6.38
C ILE A 132 17.93 9.62 -4.99
N TYR A 133 17.03 10.56 -4.77
CA TYR A 133 16.10 10.52 -3.65
C TYR A 133 14.78 9.90 -4.12
N ALA A 134 14.30 8.88 -3.40
CA ALA A 134 13.00 8.28 -3.60
C ALA A 134 12.06 8.63 -2.45
N ASP A 135 11.03 9.42 -2.75
CA ASP A 135 9.92 9.66 -1.82
C ASP A 135 8.89 8.55 -2.02
N ALA A 136 8.92 7.58 -1.10
CA ALA A 136 8.08 6.40 -1.11
C ALA A 136 6.86 6.59 -0.19
N PHE A 137 5.70 6.21 -0.70
CA PHE A 137 4.43 6.33 -0.02
C PHE A 137 3.61 5.05 -0.25
N SER A 138 2.97 4.56 0.80
CA SER A 138 2.08 3.40 0.72
C SER A 138 0.82 3.67 1.55
N CYS A 139 -0.35 3.33 1.03
CA CYS A 139 -1.60 3.50 1.78
C CYS A 139 -2.68 2.49 1.40
N SER A 140 -3.55 2.20 2.36
CA SER A 140 -4.78 1.46 2.14
C SER A 140 -5.87 2.37 1.57
N THR A 141 -6.46 1.94 0.46
CA THR A 141 -7.39 2.77 -0.33
C THR A 141 -8.81 2.81 0.23
N GLY A 142 -9.22 1.79 0.97
CA GLY A 142 -10.58 1.66 1.50
C GLY A 142 -10.72 0.51 2.48
N ILE A 143 -11.79 0.56 3.28
CA ILE A 143 -12.10 -0.45 4.29
C ILE A 143 -12.86 -1.66 3.69
N VAL A 144 -13.48 -1.50 2.51
CA VAL A 144 -14.17 -2.59 1.80
C VAL A 144 -13.25 -3.14 0.71
N PRO A 145 -13.04 -4.46 0.64
CA PRO A 145 -12.17 -5.05 -0.37
C PRO A 145 -12.66 -4.80 -1.80
N THR A 146 -11.72 -4.70 -2.74
CA THR A 146 -12.04 -4.43 -4.16
C THR A 146 -12.71 -5.60 -4.88
N ALA A 147 -12.71 -6.79 -4.27
CA ALA A 147 -13.49 -7.93 -4.75
C ALA A 147 -14.99 -7.87 -4.37
N VAL A 148 -15.44 -6.89 -3.58
CA VAL A 148 -16.86 -6.69 -3.27
C VAL A 148 -17.50 -5.79 -4.33
N ILE A 149 -18.65 -6.16 -4.88
CA ILE A 149 -19.39 -5.32 -5.84
C ILE A 149 -19.74 -3.98 -5.18
N GLY A 150 -19.38 -2.88 -5.83
CA GLY A 150 -19.60 -1.53 -5.28
C GLY A 150 -18.65 -1.20 -4.13
N CYS A 151 -17.42 -1.73 -4.14
CA CYS A 151 -16.44 -1.48 -3.07
C CYS A 151 -16.16 0.01 -2.84
N THR A 152 -16.20 0.82 -3.90
CA THR A 152 -15.92 2.26 -3.85
C THR A 152 -16.98 3.03 -3.04
N PRO A 153 -18.28 3.01 -3.41
CA PRO A 153 -19.31 3.67 -2.62
C PRO A 153 -19.44 3.09 -1.21
N LEU A 154 -19.25 1.77 -1.03
CA LEU A 154 -19.26 1.16 0.30
C LEU A 154 -18.07 1.64 1.15
N SER A 155 -16.86 1.70 0.60
CA SER A 155 -15.70 2.25 1.30
C SER A 155 -15.85 3.73 1.61
N ALA A 156 -16.52 4.51 0.76
CA ALA A 156 -16.85 5.90 1.04
C ALA A 156 -17.85 6.02 2.21
N LEU A 157 -18.90 5.20 2.21
CA LEU A 157 -19.88 5.13 3.30
C LEU A 157 -19.23 4.78 4.65
N PHE A 158 -18.28 3.85 4.64
CA PHE A 158 -17.56 3.41 5.83
C PHE A 158 -16.25 4.19 6.11
N SER A 159 -15.93 5.21 5.30
CA SER A 159 -14.72 6.04 5.50
C SER A 159 -14.59 6.73 6.87
N PRO A 160 -15.69 7.06 7.60
CA PRO A 160 -15.56 7.61 8.95
C PRO A 160 -15.07 6.62 10.01
N ILE A 161 -14.96 5.34 9.65
CA ILE A 161 -14.57 4.29 10.58
C ILE A 161 -13.05 4.16 10.52
N PRO A 162 -12.35 4.43 11.63
CA PRO A 162 -10.91 4.24 11.66
C PRO A 162 -10.60 2.76 11.49
N PHE A 163 -9.62 2.46 10.64
CA PHE A 163 -9.08 1.13 10.47
C PHE A 163 -7.55 1.18 10.51
N ASP A 164 -6.96 0.09 10.95
CA ASP A 164 -5.51 -0.05 11.11
C ASP A 164 -4.99 -1.03 10.07
N ASP A 165 -3.87 -0.69 9.45
CA ASP A 165 -3.22 -1.52 8.42
C ASP A 165 -2.28 -2.58 9.01
N TRP A 166 -2.14 -2.60 10.35
CA TRP A 166 -1.24 -3.48 11.10
C TRP A 166 0.20 -3.48 10.57
N GLY A 167 0.68 -2.33 10.09
CA GLY A 167 2.04 -2.17 9.55
C GLY A 167 2.27 -2.83 8.19
N GLN A 168 1.20 -3.20 7.47
CA GLN A 168 1.32 -3.73 6.11
C GLN A 168 1.91 -2.69 5.15
N ASN A 169 1.49 -1.42 5.19
CA ASN A 169 2.06 -0.40 4.29
C ASN A 169 3.56 -0.19 4.54
N GLN A 170 4.04 -0.32 5.77
CA GLN A 170 5.49 -0.31 6.06
C GLN A 170 6.19 -1.57 5.52
N SER A 171 5.53 -2.72 5.58
CA SER A 171 6.04 -3.97 5.01
C SER A 171 6.13 -3.89 3.50
N HIS A 172 5.17 -3.25 2.82
CA HIS A 172 5.21 -2.99 1.38
C HIS A 172 6.43 -2.15 1.01
N LEU A 173 6.62 -1.00 1.66
CA LEU A 173 7.77 -0.12 1.43
C LEU A 173 9.10 -0.82 1.71
N ARG A 174 9.20 -1.59 2.81
CA ARG A 174 10.40 -2.38 3.11
C ARG A 174 10.68 -3.42 2.03
N THR A 175 9.64 -4.08 1.52
CA THR A 175 9.76 -5.10 0.47
C THR A 175 10.27 -4.48 -0.82
N LEU A 176 9.70 -3.35 -1.24
CA LEU A 176 10.15 -2.64 -2.45
C LEU A 176 11.58 -2.11 -2.31
N ARG A 177 11.95 -1.62 -1.12
CA ARG A 177 13.34 -1.22 -0.82
C ARG A 177 14.31 -2.40 -0.86
N GLN A 178 13.92 -3.55 -0.31
CA GLN A 178 14.74 -4.77 -0.37
C GLN A 178 14.91 -5.24 -1.82
N LEU A 179 13.85 -5.20 -2.62
CA LEU A 179 13.92 -5.54 -4.04
C LEU A 179 14.95 -4.68 -4.79
N ILE A 180 15.00 -3.37 -4.53
CA ILE A 180 16.03 -2.49 -5.10
C ILE A 180 17.44 -2.93 -4.65
N ALA A 181 17.61 -3.25 -3.37
CA ALA A 181 18.88 -3.69 -2.82
C ALA A 181 19.36 -5.04 -3.41
N ASP A 182 18.44 -5.97 -3.64
CA ASP A 182 18.72 -7.29 -4.22
C ASP A 182 19.21 -7.18 -5.68
N GLU A 183 18.87 -6.08 -6.36
CA GLU A 183 19.37 -5.73 -7.70
C GLU A 183 20.74 -5.03 -7.67
N GLY A 184 21.40 -5.00 -6.51
CA GLY A 184 22.74 -4.44 -6.33
C GLY A 184 22.78 -2.92 -6.18
N ILE A 185 21.62 -2.27 -6.04
CA ILE A 185 21.54 -0.81 -5.85
C ILE A 185 21.64 -0.50 -4.34
N GLY A 186 22.73 0.18 -3.95
CA GLY A 186 22.91 0.65 -2.58
C GLY A 186 21.81 1.64 -2.19
N ILE A 187 21.04 1.32 -1.14
CA ILE A 187 19.90 2.12 -0.69
C ILE A 187 19.97 2.40 0.82
N GLU A 188 19.96 3.67 1.17
CA GLU A 188 19.95 4.17 2.54
C GLU A 188 18.58 4.75 2.86
N LYS A 189 17.99 4.38 4.01
CA LYS A 189 16.75 4.99 4.48
C LYS A 189 17.10 6.28 5.24
N VAL A 190 16.69 7.43 4.68
CA VAL A 190 17.06 8.76 5.19
C VAL A 190 16.05 9.27 6.21
N ALA A 191 14.76 9.03 5.97
CA ALA A 191 13.70 9.51 6.85
C ALA A 191 12.51 8.55 6.88
N THR A 192 11.80 8.58 8.00
CA THR A 192 10.46 8.02 8.15
C THR A 192 9.54 9.13 8.65
N LYS A 193 8.38 9.32 8.04
CA LYS A 193 7.30 10.03 8.73
C LYS A 193 6.61 9.03 9.64
N GLU A 194 7.09 8.89 10.88
CA GLU A 194 6.49 7.99 11.87
C GLU A 194 5.20 8.58 12.44
N LYS A 195 4.30 7.67 12.87
CA LYS A 195 3.16 7.98 13.76
C LYS A 195 3.69 8.84 14.90
N SER A 196 3.31 10.10 14.96
CA SER A 196 3.39 10.85 16.21
C SER A 196 2.46 10.14 17.19
N SER A 197 3.07 9.40 18.11
CA SER A 197 2.44 8.61 19.18
C SER A 197 1.53 9.44 20.07
#